data_AF-X0ZK92-F1
#
_entry.id   AF-X0ZK92-F1
#
_cell.length_a   1.000
_cell.length_b   1.000
_cell.length_c   1.000
_cell.angle_alpha   90.00
_cell.angle_beta   90.00
_cell.angle_gamma   90.00
#
_symmetry.space_group_name_H-M   'P 1'
#
loop_
_entity.id
_entity.type
_entity.pdbx_description
1 polymer ?
#
loop_
_entity_poly.entity_id
_entity_poly.type
_entity_poly.pdbx_seq_one_letter_code
_entity_poly.pdbx_strand_id
1 'polypeptide(L)'
;FVADRELYIKHVPPKIFRPAWRSLREDIKRFLYERKKVIDHEEIEGVGREELMPYPGMFLGPDLEERIIRTNELLKEEYKKLSDKRGMDECEVNIELAKNNPFKDIDTPTWLRNLIKRWQGLTRVAVGRGIPK
;
A
#
# COMPACT_ATOMS: atom_id res chain seq x y z
N PHE A 1 -35.59 -5.37 -13.87
CA PHE A 1 -34.74 -6.23 -13.04
C PHE A 1 -35.51 -6.56 -11.78
N VAL A 2 -35.83 -7.83 -11.56
CA VAL A 2 -36.37 -8.30 -10.27
C VAL A 2 -35.18 -8.88 -9.52
N ALA A 3 -34.79 -8.26 -8.42
CA ALA A 3 -33.75 -8.79 -7.55
C ALA A 3 -34.34 -9.97 -6.78
N ASP A 4 -33.94 -11.18 -7.15
CA ASP A 4 -34.28 -12.40 -6.42
C ASP A 4 -33.65 -12.35 -5.02
N ARG A 5 -34.48 -12.53 -3.99
CA ARG A 5 -34.07 -12.47 -2.58
C ARG A 5 -33.33 -13.73 -2.12
N GLU A 6 -33.38 -14.81 -2.90
CA GLU A 6 -32.74 -16.09 -2.58
C GLU A 6 -31.43 -16.28 -3.37
N LEU A 7 -31.22 -15.51 -4.43
CA LEU A 7 -30.00 -15.55 -5.22
C LEU A 7 -28.87 -14.80 -4.50
N TYR A 8 -27.91 -15.54 -3.93
CA TYR A 8 -26.65 -14.99 -3.46
C TYR A 8 -25.46 -15.61 -4.19
N ILE A 9 -24.51 -14.75 -4.59
CA ILE A 9 -23.24 -15.18 -5.17
C ILE A 9 -22.21 -15.23 -4.03
N LYS A 10 -21.74 -16.43 -3.69
CA LYS A 10 -20.62 -16.58 -2.75
C LYS A 10 -19.30 -16.32 -3.48
N HIS A 11 -18.74 -15.12 -3.33
CA HIS A 11 -17.37 -14.85 -3.76
C HIS A 11 -16.39 -15.60 -2.85
N VAL A 12 -15.95 -16.78 -3.28
CA VAL A 12 -14.85 -17.49 -2.64
C VAL A 12 -13.54 -17.00 -3.25
N PRO A 13 -12.58 -16.48 -2.47
CA PRO A 13 -11.30 -16.10 -3.02
C PRO A 13 -10.62 -17.32 -3.64
N PRO A 14 -9.90 -17.16 -4.76
CA PRO A 14 -9.10 -18.24 -5.33
C PRO A 14 -8.10 -18.75 -4.29
N LYS A 15 -7.85 -20.06 -4.27
CA LYS A 15 -6.81 -20.69 -3.45
C LYS A 15 -5.42 -20.28 -3.96
N ILE A 16 -5.00 -19.06 -3.67
CA ILE A 16 -3.67 -18.57 -4.02
C ILE A 16 -2.77 -18.77 -2.80
N PHE A 17 -1.80 -19.66 -2.91
CA PHE A 17 -0.70 -19.71 -1.96
C PHE A 17 0.30 -18.62 -2.31
N ARG A 18 0.36 -17.55 -1.50
CA ARG A 18 1.41 -16.53 -1.59
C ARG A 18 2.44 -16.82 -0.51
N PRO A 19 3.74 -16.95 -0.84
CA PRO A 19 4.79 -17.01 0.17
C PRO A 19 4.70 -15.79 1.09
N ALA A 20 4.94 -15.98 2.38
CA ALA A 20 4.83 -14.91 3.38
C ALA A 20 5.69 -13.68 3.03
N TRP A 21 6.90 -13.88 2.50
CA TRP A 21 7.78 -12.78 2.07
C TRP A 21 7.12 -11.90 1.00
N ARG A 22 6.25 -12.46 0.15
CA ARG A 22 5.60 -11.74 -0.94
C ARG A 22 4.46 -10.89 -0.44
N SER A 23 3.62 -11.43 0.45
CA SER A 23 2.57 -10.65 1.10
C SER A 23 3.18 -9.50 1.90
N LEU A 24 4.24 -9.78 2.67
CA LEU A 24 4.96 -8.76 3.41
C LEU A 24 5.57 -7.70 2.49
N ARG A 25 6.13 -8.07 1.33
CA ARG A 25 6.64 -7.11 0.33
C ARG A 25 5.56 -6.14 -0.16
N GLU A 26 4.34 -6.63 -0.39
CA GLU A 26 3.22 -5.81 -0.84
C GLU A 26 2.82 -4.81 0.25
N ASP A 27 2.79 -5.23 1.51
CA ASP A 27 2.49 -4.36 2.65
C ASP A 27 3.62 -3.35 2.93
N ILE A 28 4.89 -3.74 2.79
CA ILE A 28 6.04 -2.83 2.89
C ILE A 28 5.88 -1.68 1.90
N LYS A 29 5.64 -2.00 0.62
CA LYS A 29 5.45 -0.98 -0.42
C LYS A 29 4.26 -0.08 -0.10
N ARG A 30 3.15 -0.67 0.36
CA ARG A 30 1.94 0.06 0.72
C ARG A 30 2.21 1.05 1.84
N PHE A 31 2.75 0.61 2.97
CA PHE A 31 2.90 1.48 4.15
C PHE A 31 4.01 2.51 3.99
N LEU A 32 5.13 2.19 3.30
CA LEU A 32 6.14 3.20 2.99
C LEU A 32 5.57 4.32 2.11
N TYR A 33 4.78 3.96 1.09
CA TYR A 33 4.13 4.95 0.22
C TYR A 33 3.01 5.71 0.92
N GLU A 34 2.17 5.03 1.71
CA GLU A 34 1.09 5.66 2.48
C GLU A 34 1.62 6.64 3.52
N ARG A 35 2.66 6.27 4.26
CA ARG A 35 3.29 7.17 5.23
C ARG A 35 3.85 8.40 4.54
N LYS A 36 4.47 8.25 3.36
CA LYS A 36 4.93 9.39 2.55
C LYS A 36 3.78 10.32 2.18
N LYS A 37 2.65 9.78 1.69
CA LYS A 37 1.46 10.60 1.37
C LYS A 37 0.92 11.37 2.57
N VAL A 38 0.86 10.72 3.74
CA VAL A 38 0.34 11.36 4.97
C VAL A 38 1.29 12.47 5.44
N ILE A 39 2.60 12.21 5.51
CA ILE A 39 3.60 13.21 5.92
C ILE A 39 3.57 14.43 4.98
N ASP A 40 3.51 14.20 3.67
CA ASP A 40 3.53 15.28 2.69
C ASP A 40 2.29 16.18 2.68
N HIS A 41 1.22 15.77 3.37
CA HIS A 41 -0.07 16.46 3.39
C HIS A 41 -0.58 16.67 4.82
N GLU A 42 0.30 16.65 5.84
CA GLU A 42 -0.12 16.76 7.24
C GLU A 42 -0.78 18.13 7.55
N GLU A 43 -0.54 19.13 6.70
CA GLU A 43 -1.16 20.45 6.81
C GLU A 43 -2.64 20.46 6.43
N ILE A 44 -3.15 19.39 5.80
CA ILE A 44 -4.56 19.24 5.47
C ILE A 44 -5.31 18.73 6.70
N GLU A 45 -6.31 19.48 7.14
CA GLU A 45 -7.17 19.08 8.26
C GLU A 45 -7.77 17.68 8.03
N GLY A 46 -7.68 16.81 9.03
CA GLY A 46 -8.12 15.42 8.95
C GLY A 46 -7.14 14.46 8.25
N VAL A 47 -5.98 14.94 7.80
CA VAL A 47 -4.92 14.13 7.19
C VAL A 47 -3.75 14.06 8.17
N GLY A 48 -3.84 13.16 9.13
CA GLY A 48 -2.79 12.93 10.11
C GLY A 48 -2.68 11.46 10.49
N ARG A 49 -1.53 11.05 11.02
CA ARG A 49 -1.35 9.69 11.54
C ARG A 49 -2.39 9.36 12.62
N GLU A 50 -2.68 10.32 13.50
CA GLU A 50 -3.60 10.12 14.63
C GLU A 50 -5.04 9.88 14.17
N GLU A 51 -5.48 10.59 13.13
CA GLU A 51 -6.79 10.39 12.49
C GLU A 51 -6.94 9.00 11.84
N LEU A 52 -5.81 8.35 11.57
CA LEU A 52 -5.75 7.00 10.98
C LEU A 52 -5.54 5.91 12.04
N MET A 53 -5.52 6.24 13.34
CA MET A 53 -5.41 5.24 14.40
C MET A 53 -6.75 4.48 14.60
N PRO A 54 -6.71 3.18 14.96
CA PRO A 54 -5.52 2.36 15.14
C PRO A 54 -4.93 1.86 13.82
N TYR A 55 -5.75 1.70 12.78
CA TYR A 55 -5.33 1.22 11.47
C TYR A 55 -5.77 2.19 10.36
N PRO A 56 -4.88 2.60 9.44
CA PRO A 56 -3.49 2.17 9.29
C PRO A 56 -2.45 2.90 10.16
N GLY A 57 -2.85 3.87 11.00
CA GLY A 57 -1.96 4.79 11.73
C GLY A 57 -0.85 4.13 12.55
N MET A 58 -1.09 2.94 13.12
CA MET A 58 -0.05 2.17 13.81
C MET A 58 1.13 1.77 12.92
N PHE A 59 0.95 1.73 11.59
CA PHE A 59 1.99 1.39 10.62
C PHE A 59 2.62 2.62 9.96
N LEU A 60 2.22 3.83 10.33
CA LEU A 60 2.71 5.08 9.72
C LEU A 60 3.69 5.83 10.65
N GLY A 61 4.17 5.17 11.71
CA GLY A 61 5.13 5.73 12.64
C GLY A 61 6.56 5.86 12.07
N PRO A 62 7.45 6.57 12.79
CA PRO A 62 8.86 6.68 12.43
C PRO A 62 9.63 5.35 12.57
N ASP A 63 9.07 4.38 13.29
CA ASP A 63 9.61 3.04 13.54
C ASP A 63 9.28 2.02 12.44
N LEU A 64 8.57 2.42 11.37
CA LEU A 64 8.10 1.51 10.32
C LEU A 64 9.25 0.72 9.66
N GLU A 65 10.33 1.38 9.22
CA GLU A 65 11.48 0.69 8.60
C GLU A 65 12.09 -0.34 9.53
N GLU A 66 12.30 0.00 10.80
CA GLU A 66 12.86 -0.90 11.79
C GLU A 66 11.96 -2.13 12.00
N ARG A 67 10.64 -1.91 12.08
CA ARG A 67 9.67 -3.00 12.20
C ARG A 67 9.69 -3.92 10.98
N ILE A 68 9.82 -3.36 9.77
CA ILE A 68 9.95 -4.14 8.54
C ILE A 68 11.22 -4.99 8.57
N ILE A 69 12.35 -4.39 8.95
CA ILE A 69 13.65 -5.09 9.01
C ILE A 69 13.57 -6.25 10.00
N ARG A 70 13.19 -5.99 11.26
CA ARG A 70 13.09 -7.03 12.30
C ARG A 70 12.11 -8.15 11.91
N THR A 71 10.99 -7.81 11.28
CA THR A 71 10.02 -8.81 10.82
C THR A 71 10.61 -9.71 9.72
N ASN A 72 11.37 -9.15 8.77
CA ASN A 72 12.02 -9.94 7.72
C ASN A 72 13.20 -10.77 8.26
N GLU A 73 13.94 -10.29 9.26
CA GLU A 73 14.96 -11.08 9.96
C GLU A 73 14.36 -12.33 10.61
N LEU A 74 13.24 -12.16 11.34
CA LEU A 74 12.50 -13.29 11.93
C LEU A 74 11.98 -14.25 10.85
N LEU A 75 11.36 -13.72 9.79
CA LEU A 75 10.84 -14.53 8.69
C LEU A 75 11.96 -15.29 7.95
N LYS A 76 13.14 -14.69 7.82
CA LYS A 76 14.32 -15.34 7.23
C LYS A 76 14.77 -16.53 8.07
N GLU A 77 14.76 -16.44 9.40
CA GLU A 77 15.07 -17.60 10.26
C GLU A 77 14.05 -18.74 10.11
N GLU A 78 12.76 -18.43 9.89
CA GLU A 78 11.76 -19.46 9.56
C GLU A 78 12.05 -20.15 8.22
N TYR A 79 12.40 -19.39 7.18
CA TYR A 79 12.80 -19.98 5.89
C TYR A 79 14.09 -20.80 6.00
N LYS A 80 15.03 -20.38 6.85
CA LYS A 80 16.27 -21.12 7.10
C LYS A 80 16.02 -22.48 7.75
N LYS A 81 15.10 -22.58 8.72
CA LYS A 81 14.67 -23.86 9.30
C LYS A 81 14.10 -24.82 8.25
N LEU A 82 13.45 -24.26 7.22
CA LEU A 82 12.88 -25.02 6.10
C LEU A 82 13.89 -25.30 4.97
N SER A 83 15.14 -24.85 5.09
CA SER A 83 16.14 -24.88 4.00
C SER A 83 15.65 -24.19 2.70
N ASP A 84 14.72 -23.23 2.82
CA ASP A 84 14.19 -22.47 1.69
C ASP A 84 15.09 -21.27 1.40
N LYS A 85 16.12 -21.51 0.59
CA LYS A 85 17.07 -20.47 0.16
C LYS A 85 16.37 -19.29 -0.52
N ARG A 86 15.34 -19.54 -1.33
CA ARG A 86 14.63 -18.46 -2.03
C ARG A 86 13.88 -17.58 -1.04
N GLY A 87 13.19 -18.17 -0.08
CA GLY A 87 12.51 -17.43 0.99
C GLY A 87 13.48 -16.53 1.75
N MET A 88 14.69 -17.04 2.07
CA MET A 88 15.74 -16.26 2.72
C MET A 88 16.23 -15.09 1.86
N ASP A 89 16.53 -15.33 0.58
CA ASP A 89 17.00 -14.29 -0.36
C ASP A 89 15.94 -13.19 -0.56
N GLU A 90 14.66 -13.55 -0.62
CA GLU A 90 13.57 -12.59 -0.81
C GLU A 90 13.31 -11.75 0.45
N CYS A 91 13.61 -12.26 1.66
CA CYS A 91 13.63 -11.47 2.89
C CYS A 91 14.74 -10.41 2.87
N GLU A 92 15.93 -10.72 2.36
CA GLU A 92 17.01 -9.74 2.19
C GLU A 92 16.62 -8.62 1.23
N VAL A 93 15.95 -8.95 0.12
CA VAL A 93 15.40 -7.94 -0.80
C VAL A 93 14.40 -7.01 -0.10
N ASN A 94 13.57 -7.55 0.80
CA ASN A 94 12.62 -6.74 1.57
C ASN A 94 13.32 -5.83 2.60
N ILE A 95 14.38 -6.31 3.26
CA ILE A 95 15.22 -5.51 4.16
C ILE A 95 15.85 -4.35 3.38
N GLU A 96 16.40 -4.63 2.20
CA GLU A 96 17.03 -3.63 1.35
C GLU A 96 16.00 -2.60 0.82
N LEU A 97 14.78 -3.04 0.52
CA LEU A 97 13.67 -2.15 0.17
C LEU A 97 13.33 -1.17 1.30
N ALA A 98 13.34 -1.63 2.55
CA ALA A 98 13.10 -0.78 3.72
C ALA A 98 14.23 0.22 3.95
N LYS A 99 15.50 -0.23 3.86
CA LYS A 99 16.69 0.62 4.01
C LYS A 99 16.75 1.74 2.97
N ASN A 100 16.48 1.40 1.72
CA ASN A 100 16.53 2.38 0.63
C ASN A 100 15.32 3.31 0.61
N ASN A 101 14.16 2.79 1.01
CA ASN A 101 12.85 3.41 0.92
C ASN A 101 12.66 4.18 -0.41
N PRO A 102 12.22 3.50 -1.48
CA PRO A 102 12.15 4.12 -2.81
C PRO A 102 11.09 5.22 -2.93
N PHE A 103 10.26 5.42 -1.90
CA PHE A 103 9.19 6.41 -1.90
C PHE A 103 9.59 7.71 -1.19
N LYS A 104 10.72 7.75 -0.48
CA LYS A 104 11.12 8.89 0.37
C LYS A 104 11.21 10.22 -0.41
N ASP A 105 11.65 10.16 -1.66
CA ASP A 105 11.92 11.33 -2.51
C ASP A 105 10.76 11.68 -3.47
N ILE A 106 9.62 10.98 -3.38
CA ILE A 106 8.46 11.27 -4.23
C ILE A 106 7.81 12.58 -3.77
N ASP A 107 7.57 13.51 -4.69
CA ASP A 107 6.76 14.71 -4.44
C ASP A 107 5.28 14.38 -4.62
N THR A 108 4.64 13.89 -3.55
CA THR A 108 3.23 13.50 -3.62
C THR A 108 2.27 14.68 -3.79
N PRO A 109 2.52 15.89 -3.25
CA PRO A 109 1.66 17.06 -3.50
C PRO A 109 1.66 17.49 -4.97
N THR A 110 2.83 17.55 -5.62
CA THR A 110 2.90 17.89 -7.04
C THR A 110 2.25 16.82 -7.90
N TRP A 111 2.47 15.54 -7.58
CA TRP A 111 1.81 14.44 -8.27
C TRP A 111 0.28 14.56 -8.18
N LEU A 112 -0.27 14.83 -6.99
CA LEU A 112 -1.71 14.99 -6.78
C LEU A 112 -2.27 16.19 -7.55
N ARG A 113 -1.60 17.35 -7.50
CA ARG A 113 -1.99 18.54 -8.28
C ARG A 113 -2.04 18.24 -9.78
N ASN A 114 -1.06 17.52 -10.30
CA ASN A 114 -1.00 17.15 -11.71
C ASN A 114 -2.11 16.16 -12.09
N LEU A 115 -2.38 15.18 -11.21
CA LEU A 115 -3.48 14.24 -11.38
C LEU A 115 -4.83 14.96 -11.45
N ILE A 116 -5.09 15.88 -10.51
CA ILE A 116 -6.32 16.69 -10.47
C ILE A 116 -6.46 17.53 -11.74
N LYS A 117 -5.41 18.23 -12.17
CA LYS A 117 -5.42 19.03 -13.41
C LYS A 117 -5.75 18.17 -14.64
N ARG A 118 -5.13 16.99 -14.76
CA ARG A 118 -5.38 16.06 -15.85
C ARG A 118 -6.82 15.54 -15.83
N TRP A 119 -7.32 15.18 -14.66
CA TRP A 119 -8.70 14.72 -14.48
C TRP A 119 -9.73 15.80 -14.85
N GLN A 120 -9.50 17.04 -14.43
CA GLN A 120 -10.32 18.19 -14.81
C GLN A 120 -10.29 18.43 -16.33
N GLY A 121 -9.14 18.26 -16.98
CA GLY A 121 -9.02 18.33 -18.44
C GLY A 121 -9.87 17.28 -19.16
N LEU A 122 -9.81 16.02 -18.71
CA LEU A 122 -10.59 14.91 -19.28
C LEU A 122 -12.10 15.12 -19.09
N THR A 123 -12.52 15.49 -17.88
CA THR A 123 -13.95 15.67 -17.56
C THR A 123 -14.57 16.88 -18.24
N ARG A 124 -13.84 17.98 -18.44
CA ARG A 124 -14.32 19.12 -19.25
C ARG A 124 -14.65 18.71 -20.70
N VAL A 125 -13.81 17.88 -21.31
CA VAL A 125 -14.07 17.34 -22.65
C VAL A 125 -15.27 16.40 -22.65
N ALA A 126 -15.47 15.61 -21.59
CA ALA A 126 -16.61 14.71 -21.46
C ALA A 126 -17.94 15.47 -21.30
N VAL A 127 -17.96 16.56 -20.52
CA VAL A 127 -19.12 17.46 -20.39
C VAL A 127 -19.47 18.10 -21.74
N GLY A 128 -18.47 18.53 -22.51
CA GLY A 128 -18.65 19.02 -23.89
C GLY A 128 -19.19 17.97 -24.88
N ARG A 129 -19.22 16.69 -24.49
CA ARG A 129 -19.78 15.56 -25.27
C ARG A 129 -21.10 15.02 -24.70
N GLY A 130 -21.71 15.72 -23.73
CA GLY A 130 -23.01 15.34 -23.18
C GLY A 130 -23.00 14.18 -22.19
N ILE A 131 -21.83 13.76 -21.70
CA ILE A 131 -21.73 12.77 -20.61
C ILE A 131 -22.00 13.51 -19.29
N PRO A 132 -23.00 13.11 -18.49
CA PRO A 132 -23.34 13.78 -17.24
C PRO A 132 -22.17 13.80 -16.25
N LYS A 133 -22.17 14.82 -15.37
CA LYS A 133 -21.22 14.95 -14.26
C LYS A 133 -21.36 13.82 -13.25
#